data_AF-A0A519YQJ3-F1
#
_entry.id   AF-A0A519YQJ3-F1
#
_cell.length_a   1.000
_cell.length_b   1.000
_cell.length_c   1.000
_cell.angle_alpha   90.00
_cell.angle_beta   90.00
_cell.angle_gamma   90.00
#
_symmetry.space_group_name_H-M   'P 1'
#
loop_
_entity.id
_entity.type
_entity.pdbx_description
1 polymer ?
#
loop_
_entity_poly.entity_id
_entity_poly.type
_entity_poly.pdbx_seq_one_letter_code
_entity_poly.pdbx_strand_id
1 'polypeptide(L)'
;ATPYRVVPLADPAEVEAATEWWTTLTAAGGEGMVVKPYDFIPTTGRSLMQPALKCRGREYLRIIYGPDYLLPGNLERLRQRNVKAKRNLALREFSLGVEGLERFVAGQPLRLVHQCVFGVLALESEPVDPRL
;
A
#
# COMPACT_ATOMS: atom_id res chain seq x y z
N ALA A 1 -12.14 -12.83 11.60
CA ALA A 1 -12.36 -11.47 11.06
C ALA A 1 -11.03 -10.72 11.05
N THR A 2 -10.84 -9.75 10.14
CA THR A 2 -9.61 -8.94 10.11
C THR A 2 -9.71 -7.81 11.14
N PRO A 3 -8.79 -7.72 12.11
CA PRO A 3 -8.76 -6.59 13.05
C PRO A 3 -8.53 -5.27 12.30
N TYR A 4 -9.34 -4.25 12.58
CA TYR A 4 -9.21 -2.93 11.98
C TYR A 4 -9.58 -1.82 12.96
N ARG A 5 -9.16 -0.60 12.66
CA ARG A 5 -9.55 0.63 13.35
C ARG A 5 -9.83 1.73 12.32
N VAL A 6 -10.81 2.58 12.60
CA VAL A 6 -11.02 3.85 11.88
C VAL A 6 -10.37 4.93 12.71
N VAL A 7 -9.55 5.78 12.08
CA VAL A 7 -8.71 6.77 12.79
C VAL A 7 -9.01 8.17 12.27
N PRO A 8 -9.71 9.02 13.04
CA PRO A 8 -9.81 10.45 12.76
C PRO A 8 -8.44 11.13 12.89
N LEU A 9 -7.78 11.41 11.76
CA LEU A 9 -6.42 11.97 11.76
C LEU A 9 -6.31 13.39 12.32
N ALA A 10 -7.44 14.09 12.52
CA ALA A 10 -7.49 15.41 13.15
C ALA A 10 -7.50 15.34 14.69
N ASP A 11 -7.67 14.15 15.28
CA ASP A 11 -7.65 13.93 16.72
C ASP A 11 -6.30 13.28 17.12
N PRO A 12 -5.42 14.01 17.85
CA PRO A 12 -4.15 13.46 18.30
C PRO A 12 -4.28 12.21 19.18
N ALA A 13 -5.33 12.09 19.99
CA ALA A 13 -5.53 10.94 20.88
C ALA A 13 -5.84 9.67 20.07
N GLU A 14 -6.60 9.80 18.99
CA GLU A 14 -6.88 8.68 18.08
C GLU A 14 -5.63 8.25 17.30
N VAL A 15 -4.78 9.20 16.90
CA VAL A 15 -3.49 8.90 16.26
C VAL A 15 -2.55 8.16 17.21
N GLU A 16 -2.50 8.57 18.48
CA GLU A 16 -1.71 7.90 19.52
C GLU A 16 -2.23 6.48 19.77
N ALA A 17 -3.53 6.31 19.95
CA ALA A 17 -4.16 5.00 20.15
C ALA A 17 -3.95 4.05 18.96
N ALA A 18 -3.96 4.58 17.72
CA ALA A 18 -3.65 3.80 16.53
C ALA A 18 -2.16 3.39 16.47
N THR A 19 -1.26 4.27 16.89
CA THR A 19 0.18 4.00 16.96
C THR A 19 0.50 2.94 18.02
N GLU A 20 -0.14 3.02 19.19
CA GLU A 20 -0.01 2.01 20.24
C GLU A 20 -0.54 0.66 19.75
N TRP A 21 -1.73 0.63 19.16
CA TRP A 21 -2.30 -0.59 18.59
C TRP A 21 -1.37 -1.26 17.56
N TRP A 22 -0.76 -0.47 16.66
CA TRP A 22 0.21 -0.97 15.69
C TRP A 22 1.49 -1.48 16.36
N THR A 23 1.98 -0.78 17.39
CA THR A 23 3.15 -1.19 18.17
C THR A 23 2.91 -2.52 18.86
N THR A 24 1.76 -2.69 19.52
CA THR A 24 1.37 -3.95 20.18
C THR A 24 1.23 -5.08 19.15
N LEU A 25 0.55 -4.83 18.03
CA LEU A 25 0.36 -5.82 16.97
C LEU A 25 1.70 -6.33 16.43
N THR A 26 2.64 -5.42 16.15
CA THR A 26 3.94 -5.77 15.57
C THR A 26 4.88 -6.37 16.61
N ALA A 27 4.80 -5.98 17.88
CA ALA A 27 5.52 -6.61 18.98
C ALA A 27 5.06 -8.06 19.23
N ALA A 28 3.79 -8.36 18.98
CA ALA A 28 3.24 -9.72 19.06
C ALA A 28 3.54 -10.59 17.82
N GLY A 29 4.39 -10.13 16.89
CA GLY A 29 4.80 -10.87 15.70
C GLY A 29 3.98 -10.56 14.43
N GLY A 30 3.05 -9.61 14.49
CA GLY A 30 2.34 -9.15 13.30
C GLY A 30 3.25 -8.44 12.29
N GLU A 31 2.98 -8.61 11.00
CA GLU A 31 3.73 -7.93 9.93
C GLU A 31 3.64 -6.41 10.03
N GLY A 32 2.46 -5.88 10.36
CA GLY A 32 2.16 -4.45 10.34
C GLY A 32 0.71 -4.17 9.97
N MET A 33 0.47 -3.02 9.35
CA MET A 33 -0.87 -2.60 8.93
C MET A 33 -0.90 -2.07 7.50
N VAL A 34 -2.09 -2.03 6.92
CA VAL A 34 -2.40 -1.30 5.69
C VAL A 34 -3.32 -0.14 6.05
N VAL A 35 -2.83 1.08 5.88
CA VAL A 35 -3.60 2.31 6.06
C VAL A 35 -4.33 2.61 4.76
N LYS A 36 -5.64 2.79 4.83
CA LYS A 36 -6.50 3.11 3.68
C LYS A 36 -7.28 4.38 3.99
N PRO A 37 -7.52 5.25 3.00
CA PRO A 37 -8.56 6.25 3.12
C PRO A 37 -9.91 5.60 3.44
N TYR A 38 -10.80 6.35 4.08
CA TYR A 38 -12.11 5.82 4.45
C TYR A 38 -12.94 5.48 3.19
N ASP A 39 -12.90 6.36 2.19
CA ASP A 39 -13.51 6.12 0.88
C ASP A 39 -12.63 5.20 0.02
N PHE A 40 -13.28 4.28 -0.70
CA PHE A 40 -12.59 3.28 -1.52
C PHE A 40 -11.85 3.87 -2.73
N ILE A 41 -12.42 4.90 -3.36
CA ILE A 41 -11.79 5.65 -4.47
C ILE A 41 -11.44 7.05 -3.94
N PRO A 42 -10.27 7.21 -3.31
CA PRO A 42 -9.92 8.45 -2.64
C PRO A 42 -9.40 9.48 -3.65
N THR A 43 -9.88 10.72 -3.55
CA THR A 43 -9.45 11.82 -4.41
C THR A 43 -8.95 13.00 -3.58
N THR A 44 -8.04 13.77 -4.17
CA THR A 44 -7.62 15.10 -3.70
C THR A 44 -7.84 16.06 -4.85
N GLY A 45 -8.96 16.81 -4.78
CA GLY A 45 -9.43 17.62 -5.90
C GLY A 45 -9.68 16.74 -7.12
N ARG A 46 -8.92 16.95 -8.19
CA ARG A 46 -9.04 16.18 -9.45
C ARG A 46 -8.09 14.99 -9.55
N SER A 47 -7.26 14.75 -8.53
CA SER A 47 -6.22 13.72 -8.57
C SER A 47 -6.58 12.53 -7.67
N LEU A 48 -6.29 11.32 -8.14
CA LEU A 48 -6.43 10.11 -7.35
C LEU A 48 -5.35 10.07 -6.26
N MET A 49 -5.74 9.71 -5.03
CA MET A 49 -4.82 9.45 -3.92
C MET A 49 -4.45 7.97 -3.88
N GLN A 50 -3.33 7.63 -3.22
CA GLN A 50 -3.00 6.24 -2.93
C GLN A 50 -4.16 5.54 -2.20
N PRO A 51 -4.70 4.43 -2.73
CA PRO A 51 -5.81 3.71 -2.12
C PRO A 51 -5.39 2.94 -0.86
N ALA A 52 -4.10 2.64 -0.72
CA ALA A 52 -3.55 1.92 0.41
C ALA A 52 -2.06 2.24 0.61
N LEU A 53 -1.62 2.26 1.86
CA LEU A 53 -0.23 2.39 2.27
C LEU A 53 0.12 1.29 3.28
N LYS A 54 1.16 0.50 2.97
CA LYS A 54 1.69 -0.51 3.89
C LYS A 54 2.62 0.13 4.93
N CYS A 55 2.42 -0.19 6.20
CA CYS A 55 3.29 0.21 7.32
C CYS A 55 3.71 -1.04 8.09
N ARG A 56 4.94 -1.52 7.83
CA ARG A 56 5.48 -2.79 8.32
C ARG A 56 6.28 -2.60 9.60
N GLY A 57 6.13 -3.54 10.54
CA GLY A 57 6.80 -3.58 11.82
C GLY A 57 8.31 -3.76 11.73
N ARG A 58 9.01 -3.33 12.77
CA ARG A 58 10.48 -3.33 12.83
C ARG A 58 11.06 -4.73 12.63
N GLU A 59 10.60 -5.73 13.39
CA GLU A 59 11.17 -7.08 13.29
C GLU A 59 10.83 -7.75 11.95
N TYR A 60 9.63 -7.53 11.40
CA TYR A 60 9.27 -8.02 10.08
C TYR A 60 10.18 -7.46 8.97
N LEU A 61 10.58 -6.19 9.08
CA LEU A 61 11.47 -5.57 8.10
C LEU A 61 12.87 -6.20 8.03
N ARG A 62 13.28 -7.02 9.01
CA ARG A 62 14.52 -7.83 8.88
C ARG A 62 14.42 -8.88 7.77
N ILE A 63 13.22 -9.41 7.52
CA ILE A 63 12.98 -10.36 6.43
C ILE A 63 13.18 -9.67 5.07
N ILE A 64 12.82 -8.39 5.00
CA ILE A 64 12.83 -7.60 3.75
C ILE A 64 14.19 -6.94 3.49
N TYR A 65 14.80 -6.36 4.52
CA TYR A 65 16.02 -5.55 4.40
C TYR A 65 17.28 -6.26 4.94
N GLY A 66 17.13 -7.48 5.45
CA GLY A 66 18.20 -8.27 6.07
C GLY A 66 18.29 -8.08 7.59
N PRO A 67 18.92 -9.02 8.31
CA PRO A 67 19.00 -8.99 9.78
C PRO A 67 19.72 -7.75 10.31
N ASP A 68 20.67 -7.21 9.54
CA ASP A 68 21.57 -6.12 9.93
C ASP A 68 21.06 -4.73 9.54
N TYR A 69 19.82 -4.59 9.07
CA TYR A 69 19.33 -3.33 8.49
C TYR A 69 19.28 -2.16 9.49
N LEU A 70 19.29 -2.45 10.80
CA LEU A 70 19.32 -1.47 11.89
C LEU A 70 20.74 -1.07 12.33
N LEU A 71 21.79 -1.70 11.80
CA LEU A 71 23.16 -1.29 12.12
C LEU A 71 23.42 0.16 11.65
N PRO A 72 24.26 0.92 12.37
CA PRO A 72 24.65 2.27 11.95
C PRO A 72 25.19 2.29 10.52
N GLY A 73 24.74 3.24 9.71
CA GLY A 73 25.07 3.36 8.29
C GLY A 73 24.15 2.55 7.35
N ASN A 74 23.51 1.47 7.82
CA ASN A 74 22.56 0.71 7.01
C ASN A 74 21.21 1.42 6.94
N LEU A 75 20.68 1.84 8.10
CA LEU A 75 19.39 2.51 8.18
C LEU A 75 19.40 3.87 7.46
N GLU A 76 20.48 4.64 7.58
CA GLU A 76 20.65 5.94 6.92
C GLU A 76 20.59 5.80 5.40
N ARG A 77 21.26 4.78 4.84
CA ARG A 77 21.19 4.48 3.40
C ARG A 77 19.79 4.06 2.98
N LEU A 78 19.10 3.23 3.77
CA LEU A 78 17.74 2.77 3.47
C LEU A 78 16.69 3.89 3.55
N ARG A 79 16.93 4.92 4.37
CA ARG A 79 16.05 6.11 4.43
C ARG A 79 16.06 6.91 3.11
N GLN A 80 17.11 6.82 2.30
CA GLN A 80 17.21 7.49 0.99
C GLN A 80 16.44 6.78 -0.14
N ARG A 81 15.47 5.91 0.19
CA ARG A 81 14.68 5.16 -0.81
C ARG A 81 13.71 6.03 -1.60
N ASN A 82 13.56 5.73 -2.89
CA ASN A 82 12.60 6.40 -3.76
C ASN A 82 11.33 5.55 -3.94
N VAL A 83 10.20 6.05 -3.45
CA VAL A 83 8.89 5.38 -3.54
C VAL A 83 8.01 5.88 -4.70
N LYS A 84 8.47 6.87 -5.47
CA LYS A 84 7.67 7.55 -6.50
C LYS A 84 7.22 6.59 -7.60
N ALA A 85 8.14 5.74 -8.11
CA ALA A 85 7.83 4.77 -9.15
C ALA A 85 6.75 3.77 -8.69
N LYS A 86 6.90 3.18 -7.51
CA LYS A 86 5.92 2.23 -6.96
C LYS A 86 4.57 2.88 -6.68
N ARG A 87 4.55 4.14 -6.20
CA ARG A 87 3.31 4.91 -6.02
C ARG A 87 2.58 5.14 -7.34
N ASN A 88 3.29 5.54 -8.39
CA ASN A 88 2.70 5.75 -9.71
C ASN A 88 2.17 4.44 -10.31
N LEU A 89 2.92 3.35 -10.15
CA LEU A 89 2.51 2.04 -10.62
C LEU A 89 1.22 1.58 -9.93
N ALA A 90 1.16 1.68 -8.60
CA ALA A 90 -0.01 1.32 -7.80
C ALA A 90 -1.28 2.09 -8.21
N LEU A 91 -1.18 3.38 -8.55
CA LEU A 91 -2.34 4.15 -9.02
C LEU A 91 -2.83 3.69 -10.41
N ARG A 92 -1.91 3.36 -11.31
CA ARG A 92 -2.25 2.86 -12.66
C ARG A 92 -2.89 1.49 -12.60
N GLU A 93 -2.32 0.59 -11.80
CA GLU A 93 -2.87 -0.75 -11.57
C GLU A 93 -4.25 -0.66 -10.91
N PHE A 94 -4.40 0.18 -9.87
CA PHE A 94 -5.70 0.40 -9.23
C PHE A 94 -6.75 0.90 -10.22
N SER A 95 -6.40 1.89 -11.04
CA SER A 95 -7.33 2.45 -12.05
C SER A 95 -7.76 1.40 -13.07
N LEU A 96 -6.81 0.58 -13.57
CA LEU A 96 -7.13 -0.52 -14.48
C LEU A 96 -7.99 -1.60 -13.79
N GLY A 97 -7.70 -1.92 -12.53
CA GLY A 97 -8.46 -2.88 -11.75
C GLY A 97 -9.91 -2.46 -11.58
N VAL A 98 -10.15 -1.20 -11.16
CA VAL A 98 -11.50 -0.63 -11.02
C VAL A 98 -12.23 -0.63 -12.35
N GLU A 99 -11.61 -0.11 -13.42
CA GLU A 99 -12.20 -0.10 -14.76
C GLU A 99 -12.56 -1.52 -15.25
N GLY A 100 -11.68 -2.51 -15.01
CA GLY A 100 -11.93 -3.90 -15.39
C GLY A 100 -13.16 -4.48 -14.68
N LEU A 101 -13.33 -4.18 -13.38
CA LEU A 101 -14.50 -4.59 -12.61
C LEU A 101 -15.77 -3.89 -13.10
N GLU A 102 -15.72 -2.58 -13.36
CA GLU A 102 -16.86 -1.82 -13.87
C GLU A 102 -17.34 -2.35 -15.24
N ARG A 103 -16.39 -2.61 -16.16
CA ARG A 103 -16.71 -3.22 -17.47
C ARG A 103 -17.34 -4.60 -17.34
N PHE A 104 -16.85 -5.41 -16.40
CA PHE A 104 -17.39 -6.74 -16.15
C PHE A 104 -18.83 -6.68 -15.62
N VAL A 105 -19.07 -5.85 -14.60
CA VAL A 105 -20.41 -5.66 -14.01
C VAL A 105 -21.40 -5.09 -15.03
N ALA A 106 -20.94 -4.22 -15.93
CA ALA A 106 -21.75 -3.68 -17.02
C ALA A 106 -22.01 -4.67 -18.17
N GLY A 107 -21.52 -5.91 -18.10
CA GLY A 107 -21.72 -6.93 -19.14
C GLY A 107 -20.99 -6.64 -20.46
N GLN A 108 -19.91 -5.86 -20.42
CA GLN A 108 -19.14 -5.56 -21.62
C GLN A 108 -18.44 -6.80 -22.20
N PRO A 109 -18.10 -6.82 -23.50
CA PRO A 109 -17.38 -7.92 -24.11
C PRO A 109 -16.08 -8.25 -23.37
N LEU A 110 -15.80 -9.55 -23.18
CA LEU A 110 -14.66 -10.04 -22.41
C LEU A 110 -13.31 -9.41 -22.81
N ARG A 111 -13.11 -9.12 -24.10
CA ARG A 111 -11.89 -8.45 -24.59
C ARG A 111 -11.63 -7.09 -23.92
N LEU A 112 -12.67 -6.34 -23.59
CA LEU A 112 -12.55 -5.01 -22.96
C LEU A 112 -12.23 -5.13 -21.46
N VAL A 113 -12.73 -6.18 -20.80
CA VAL A 113 -12.36 -6.53 -19.41
C VAL A 113 -10.91 -7.02 -19.36
N HIS A 114 -10.56 -7.96 -20.25
CA HIS A 114 -9.22 -8.52 -20.35
C HIS A 114 -8.16 -7.48 -20.71
N GLN A 115 -8.50 -6.46 -21.49
CA GLN A 115 -7.59 -5.34 -21.75
C GLN A 115 -7.11 -4.69 -20.44
N CYS A 116 -7.98 -4.50 -19.46
CA CYS A 116 -7.61 -3.94 -18.16
C CYS A 116 -6.78 -4.92 -17.34
N VAL A 117 -7.21 -6.19 -17.27
CA VAL A 117 -6.51 -7.25 -16.53
C VAL A 117 -5.08 -7.47 -17.05
N PHE A 118 -4.93 -7.58 -18.37
CA PHE A 118 -3.60 -7.72 -18.99
C PHE A 118 -2.78 -6.44 -18.88
N GLY A 119 -3.42 -5.26 -18.82
CA GLY A 119 -2.75 -4.02 -18.49
C GLY A 119 -2.09 -4.06 -17.11
N VAL A 120 -2.78 -4.56 -16.08
CA VAL A 120 -2.18 -4.75 -14.73
C VAL A 120 -1.00 -5.72 -14.80
N LEU A 121 -1.16 -6.86 -15.49
CA LEU A 121 -0.09 -7.85 -15.63
C LEU A 121 1.16 -7.26 -16.33
N ALA A 122 0.96 -6.43 -17.36
CA ALA A 122 2.05 -5.78 -18.06
C ALA A 122 2.78 -4.76 -17.15
N LEU A 123 2.05 -4.03 -16.31
CA LEU A 123 2.62 -3.06 -15.37
C LEU A 123 3.48 -3.73 -14.29
N GLU A 124 3.10 -4.90 -13.80
CA GLU A 124 3.89 -5.65 -12.81
C GLU A 124 5.23 -6.18 -13.37
N SER A 125 5.46 -6.07 -14.68
CA SER A 125 6.75 -6.39 -15.31
C SER A 125 7.73 -5.19 -15.30
N GLU A 126 7.29 -4.00 -14.91
CA GLU A 126 8.14 -2.81 -14.80
C GLU A 126 9.15 -2.96 -13.64
N PRO A 127 10.44 -2.68 -13.85
CA PRO A 127 11.44 -2.84 -12.80
C PRO A 127 11.22 -1.81 -11.69
N VAL A 128 10.92 -2.31 -10.49
CA VAL A 128 10.80 -1.52 -9.26
C VAL A 128 11.61 -2.17 -8.14
N ASP A 129 12.01 -1.39 -7.13
CA ASP A 129 12.70 -1.94 -5.96
C ASP A 129 11.81 -3.00 -5.28
N PRO A 130 12.23 -4.28 -5.26
CA PRO A 130 11.39 -5.39 -4.78
C PRO A 130 11.13 -5.33 -3.28
N ARG A 131 11.81 -4.45 -2.55
CA ARG A 131 11.65 -4.29 -1.08
C ARG A 131 10.48 -3.36 -0.73
N LEU A 132 9.92 -2.63 -1.70
CA LEU A 132 8.88 -1.62 -1.51
C LEU A 132 7.45 -2.18 -1.45
#